data_AF-A0A7W0AP21-F1
#
_entry.id   AF-A0A7W0AP21-F1
#
_cell.length_a   1.000
_cell.length_b   1.000
_cell.length_c   1.000
_cell.angle_alpha   90.00
_cell.angle_beta   90.00
_cell.angle_gamma   90.00
#
_symmetry.space_group_name_H-M   'P 1'
#
loop_
_entity.id
_entity.type
_entity.pdbx_description
1 polymer ?
#
loop_
_entity_poly.entity_id
_entity_poly.type
_entity_poly.pdbx_seq_one_letter_code
_entity_poly.pdbx_strand_id
1 'polypeptide(L)'
;LDEVDERGDAEACVKEALDRGERLMGFGHRVYRAEDPRARVLRATARDVSAPRLEAAEALERAALAELQARKPDRVLATNVEFWSAVVLDFADVPADLFTPLFSCARVGGWAAHVLEQKREARLIRPTARYVGPGPRQVVDVA
;
A
#
# COMPACT_ATOMS: atom_id res chain seq x y z
N LEU A 1 7.93 -1.33 11.81
CA LEU A 1 9.23 -2.02 11.90
C LEU A 1 9.94 -1.55 13.16
N ASP A 2 10.04 -0.24 13.40
CA ASP A 2 10.56 0.32 14.66
C ASP A 2 9.94 -0.34 15.91
N GLU A 3 8.60 -0.40 16.01
CA GLU A 3 7.94 -1.08 17.16
C GLU A 3 8.30 -2.56 17.31
N VAL A 4 8.58 -3.25 16.19
CA VAL A 4 8.97 -4.67 16.21
C VAL A 4 10.43 -4.82 16.63
N ASP A 5 11.31 -3.93 16.16
CA ASP A 5 12.71 -3.89 16.55
C ASP A 5 12.86 -3.57 18.06
N GLU A 6 12.03 -2.67 18.58
CA GLU A 6 12.03 -2.28 20.00
C GLU A 6 11.47 -3.37 20.92
N ARG A 7 10.38 -4.03 20.50
CA ARG A 7 9.65 -4.99 21.36
C ARG A 7 10.09 -6.44 21.16
N GLY A 8 10.67 -6.77 20.00
CA GLY A 8 11.05 -8.12 19.63
C GLY A 8 9.87 -9.08 19.37
N ASP A 9 8.63 -8.59 19.37
CA ASP A 9 7.41 -9.40 19.22
C ASP A 9 6.51 -8.84 18.11
N ALA A 10 6.69 -9.38 16.90
CA ALA A 10 5.90 -9.00 15.74
C ALA A 10 4.42 -9.41 15.86
N GLU A 11 4.12 -10.53 16.52
CA GLU A 11 2.75 -11.03 16.66
C GLU A 11 1.93 -10.12 17.57
N ALA A 12 2.50 -9.73 18.72
CA ALA A 12 1.86 -8.80 19.63
C ALA A 12 1.60 -7.44 18.96
N CYS A 13 2.60 -6.86 18.27
CA CYS A 13 2.44 -5.58 17.58
C CYS A 13 1.31 -5.61 16.55
N VAL A 14 1.26 -6.66 15.72
CA VAL A 14 0.22 -6.84 14.70
C VAL A 14 -1.16 -6.98 15.33
N LYS A 15 -1.28 -7.85 16.35
CA LYS A 15 -2.55 -8.14 17.01
C LYS A 15 -3.12 -6.91 17.68
N GLU A 16 -2.29 -6.18 18.44
CA GLU A 16 -2.71 -4.95 19.12
C GLU A 16 -3.14 -3.86 18.14
N ALA A 17 -2.41 -3.66 17.04
CA ALA A 17 -2.79 -2.70 16.00
C ALA A 17 -4.17 -3.03 15.42
N LEU A 18 -4.42 -4.30 15.10
CA LEU A 18 -5.71 -4.74 14.58
C LEU A 18 -6.83 -4.68 15.64
N ASP A 19 -6.52 -4.91 16.92
CA ASP A 19 -7.48 -4.77 18.04
C ASP A 19 -7.91 -3.32 18.24
N ARG A 20 -7.02 -2.37 17.98
CA ARG A 20 -7.35 -0.92 17.93
C ARG A 20 -8.14 -0.52 16.68
N GLY A 21 -8.38 -1.44 15.75
CA GLY A 21 -9.08 -1.17 14.49
C GLY A 21 -8.21 -0.46 13.44
N GLU A 22 -6.89 -0.43 13.63
CA GLU A 22 -5.96 0.18 12.69
C GLU A 22 -5.83 -0.67 11.41
N ARG A 23 -5.39 -0.02 10.34
CA ARG A 23 -5.07 -0.71 9.08
C ARG A 23 -3.58 -1.03 9.08
N LEU A 24 -3.23 -2.29 8.86
CA LEU A 24 -1.84 -2.68 8.65
C LEU A 24 -1.34 -2.14 7.31
N MET A 25 -0.43 -1.19 7.38
CA MET A 25 0.26 -0.64 6.21
C MET A 25 1.09 -1.74 5.56
N GLY A 26 1.07 -1.82 4.23
CA GLY A 26 1.81 -2.85 3.50
C GLY A 26 1.02 -4.13 3.16
N PHE A 27 -0.26 -4.21 3.56
CA PHE A 27 -1.08 -5.41 3.36
C PHE A 27 -2.41 -5.12 2.67
N GLY A 28 -2.81 -6.02 1.78
CA GLY A 28 -4.01 -5.93 0.96
C GLY A 28 -3.75 -5.23 -0.37
N HIS A 29 -4.40 -5.75 -1.43
CA HIS A 29 -4.32 -5.18 -2.77
C HIS A 29 -5.70 -5.19 -3.44
N ARG A 30 -6.00 -4.17 -4.25
CA ARG A 30 -7.30 -4.07 -4.96
C ARG A 30 -7.41 -4.97 -6.20
N VAL A 31 -6.30 -5.57 -6.62
CA VAL A 31 -6.16 -6.23 -7.93
C VAL A 31 -5.58 -7.63 -7.74
N TYR A 32 -4.41 -7.73 -7.11
CA TYR A 32 -3.84 -9.03 -6.75
C TYR A 32 -4.67 -9.69 -5.65
N ARG A 33 -5.08 -10.93 -5.91
CA ARG A 33 -5.73 -11.84 -4.97
C ARG A 33 -4.78 -12.92 -4.46
N ALA A 34 -3.48 -12.66 -4.57
CA ALA A 34 -2.36 -13.50 -4.18
C ALA A 34 -1.16 -12.58 -3.89
N GLU A 35 0.01 -13.16 -3.60
CA GLU A 35 1.25 -12.40 -3.42
C GLU A 35 1.49 -11.43 -4.59
N ASP A 36 1.77 -10.16 -4.27
CA ASP A 36 2.13 -9.16 -5.27
C ASP A 36 3.50 -9.53 -5.88
N PRO A 37 3.61 -9.74 -7.20
CA PRO A 37 4.88 -10.14 -7.81
C PRO A 37 5.99 -9.12 -7.59
N ARG A 38 5.66 -7.84 -7.37
CA ARG A 38 6.63 -6.77 -7.09
C ARG A 38 7.12 -6.86 -5.65
N ALA A 39 6.25 -7.22 -4.70
CA ALA A 39 6.63 -7.48 -3.33
C ALA A 39 7.64 -8.64 -3.26
N ARG A 40 7.41 -9.70 -4.06
CA ARG A 40 8.35 -10.83 -4.17
C ARG A 40 9.73 -10.40 -4.70
N VAL A 41 9.78 -9.56 -5.73
CA VAL A 41 11.04 -9.02 -6.27
C VAL A 41 11.77 -8.19 -5.21
N LEU A 42 11.06 -7.30 -4.52
CA LEU A 42 11.67 -6.45 -3.50
C LEU A 42 12.13 -7.23 -2.27
N ARG A 43 11.42 -8.29 -1.87
CA ARG A 43 11.88 -9.22 -0.83
C ARG A 43 13.18 -9.90 -1.24
N ALA A 44 13.28 -10.36 -2.49
CA ALA A 44 14.52 -10.94 -3.00
C ALA A 44 15.66 -9.91 -2.99
N THR A 45 15.41 -8.67 -3.44
CA THR A 45 16.39 -7.59 -3.37
C THR A 45 16.84 -7.30 -1.93
N ALA A 46 15.92 -7.24 -0.96
CA ALA A 46 16.26 -7.04 0.45
C ALA A 46 17.15 -8.16 1.01
N ARG A 47 16.95 -9.41 0.57
CA ARG A 47 17.81 -10.55 0.89
C ARG A 47 19.19 -10.44 0.24
N ASP A 48 19.24 -10.11 -1.04
CA ASP A 48 20.49 -10.00 -1.81
C ASP A 48 21.42 -8.92 -1.25
N VAL A 49 20.86 -7.82 -0.74
CA VAL A 49 21.63 -6.72 -0.13
C VAL A 49 21.85 -6.90 1.37
N SER A 50 21.39 -8.00 1.98
CA SER A 50 21.44 -8.24 3.43
C SER A 50 20.91 -7.05 4.25
N ALA A 51 19.72 -6.55 3.89
CA ALA A 51 19.14 -5.39 4.57
C ALA A 51 19.07 -5.61 6.10
N PRO A 52 19.52 -4.65 6.94
CA PRO A 52 19.58 -4.84 8.39
C PRO A 52 18.26 -5.26 9.04
N ARG A 53 17.15 -4.75 8.50
CA ARG A 53 15.78 -5.02 9.00
C ARG A 53 15.10 -6.22 8.35
N LEU A 54 15.83 -7.05 7.60
CA LEU A 54 15.26 -8.18 6.86
C LEU A 54 14.52 -9.15 7.79
N GLU A 55 15.16 -9.59 8.88
CA GLU A 55 14.56 -10.59 9.78
C GLU A 55 13.29 -10.07 10.46
N ALA A 56 13.34 -8.82 10.96
CA ALA A 56 12.19 -8.15 11.56
C ALA A 56 11.04 -7.96 10.54
N ALA A 57 11.37 -7.60 9.30
CA ALA A 57 10.39 -7.46 8.22
C ALA A 57 9.75 -8.80 7.84
N GLU A 58 10.52 -9.89 7.77
CA GLU A 58 9.96 -11.22 7.51
C GLU A 58 9.10 -11.73 8.67
N ALA A 59 9.50 -11.46 9.91
CA ALA A 59 8.70 -11.80 11.09
C ALA A 59 7.36 -11.04 11.09
N LEU A 60 7.41 -9.73 10.80
CA LEU A 60 6.22 -8.89 10.68
C LEU A 60 5.31 -9.32 9.52
N GLU A 61 5.88 -9.65 8.35
CA GLU A 61 5.12 -10.19 7.21
C GLU A 61 4.37 -11.46 7.59
N ARG A 62 5.04 -12.43 8.24
CA ARG A 62 4.41 -13.68 8.65
C ARG A 62 3.30 -13.45 9.68
N ALA A 63 3.56 -12.66 10.72
CA ALA A 63 2.60 -12.34 11.76
C ALA A 63 1.36 -11.64 11.18
N ALA A 64 1.56 -10.63 10.34
CA ALA A 64 0.49 -9.88 9.69
C ALA A 64 -0.39 -10.77 8.80
N LEU A 65 0.21 -11.61 7.95
CA LEU A 65 -0.55 -12.50 7.08
C LEU A 65 -1.38 -13.53 7.87
N ALA A 66 -0.80 -14.11 8.92
CA ALA A 66 -1.49 -15.08 9.77
C ALA A 66 -2.69 -14.44 10.48
N GLU A 67 -2.50 -13.28 11.11
CA GLU A 67 -3.55 -12.59 11.86
C GLU A 67 -4.65 -12.05 10.94
N LEU A 68 -4.27 -11.49 9.77
CA LEU A 68 -5.25 -11.03 8.79
C LEU A 68 -6.10 -12.16 8.22
N GLN A 69 -5.50 -13.32 7.95
CA GLN A 69 -6.21 -14.50 7.49
C GLN A 69 -7.14 -15.05 8.58
N ALA A 70 -6.73 -15.05 9.84
CA ALA A 70 -7.56 -15.49 10.96
C ALA A 70 -8.80 -14.58 11.16
N ARG A 71 -8.62 -13.25 11.07
CA ARG A 71 -9.74 -12.29 11.25
C ARG A 71 -10.65 -12.19 10.04
N LYS A 72 -10.14 -12.43 8.83
CA LYS A 72 -10.86 -12.24 7.57
C LYS A 72 -10.67 -13.45 6.64
N PRO A 73 -11.18 -14.63 7.01
CA PRO A 73 -10.92 -15.87 6.27
C PRO A 73 -11.37 -15.82 4.81
N ASP A 74 -12.44 -15.09 4.53
CA ASP A 74 -13.01 -14.95 3.18
C ASP A 74 -12.29 -13.89 2.31
N ARG A 75 -11.29 -13.19 2.85
CA ARG A 75 -10.58 -12.12 2.14
C ARG A 75 -9.11 -12.45 2.02
N VAL A 76 -8.64 -12.60 0.78
CA VAL A 76 -7.21 -12.70 0.52
C VAL A 76 -6.54 -11.35 0.73
N LEU A 77 -5.81 -11.23 1.85
CA LEU A 77 -5.00 -10.08 2.18
C LEU A 77 -3.53 -10.51 2.11
N ALA A 78 -2.88 -10.19 1.00
CA ALA A 78 -1.47 -10.48 0.78
C ALA A 78 -0.61 -9.22 0.95
N THR A 79 0.69 -9.40 1.14
CA THR A 79 1.67 -8.32 1.15
C THR A 79 1.63 -7.56 -0.18
N ASN A 80 1.62 -6.23 -0.10
CA ASN A 80 1.67 -5.36 -1.27
C ASN A 80 3.12 -4.88 -1.54
N VAL A 81 3.31 -4.18 -2.66
CA VAL A 81 4.62 -3.65 -3.05
C VAL A 81 5.18 -2.66 -2.03
N GLU A 82 4.31 -1.91 -1.34
CA GLU A 82 4.70 -0.86 -0.41
C GLU A 82 5.50 -1.41 0.78
N PHE A 83 5.13 -2.58 1.31
CA PHE A 83 5.82 -3.19 2.46
C PHE A 83 7.32 -3.41 2.21
N TRP A 84 7.66 -4.20 1.19
CA TRP A 84 9.06 -4.51 0.88
C TRP A 84 9.80 -3.31 0.26
N SER A 85 9.09 -2.36 -0.36
CA SER A 85 9.73 -1.13 -0.83
C SER A 85 10.23 -0.27 0.33
N ALA A 86 9.51 -0.23 1.46
CA ALA A 86 9.96 0.49 2.64
C ALA A 86 11.27 -0.08 3.18
N VAL A 87 11.39 -1.41 3.25
CA VAL A 87 12.61 -2.11 3.72
C VAL A 87 13.81 -1.80 2.81
N VAL A 88 13.63 -1.85 1.49
CA VAL A 88 14.72 -1.60 0.53
C VAL A 88 15.14 -0.13 0.53
N LEU A 89 14.20 0.81 0.69
CA LEU A 89 14.50 2.24 0.73
C LEU A 89 15.12 2.66 2.07
N ASP A 90 14.68 2.07 3.18
CA ASP A 90 15.30 2.23 4.50
C ASP A 90 16.76 1.76 4.48
N PHE A 91 17.03 0.59 3.88
CA PHE A 91 18.41 0.12 3.64
C PHE A 91 19.27 1.12 2.84
N ALA A 92 18.67 1.86 1.92
CA ALA A 92 19.36 2.85 1.10
C ALA A 92 19.44 4.25 1.76
N ASP A 93 19.17 4.35 3.07
CA ASP A 93 19.15 5.59 3.84
C ASP A 93 18.24 6.68 3.24
N VAL A 94 17.16 6.26 2.59
CA VAL A 94 16.19 7.18 2.01
C VAL A 94 15.25 7.67 3.12
N PRO A 95 15.17 9.00 3.38
CA PRO A 95 14.20 9.55 4.32
C PRO A 95 12.76 9.19 3.93
N ALA A 96 11.91 8.91 4.91
CA ALA A 96 10.52 8.52 4.70
C ALA A 96 9.73 9.53 3.83
N ASP A 97 10.02 10.83 3.99
CA ASP A 97 9.40 11.91 3.21
C ASP A 97 9.72 11.84 1.70
N LEU A 98 10.80 11.14 1.32
CA LEU A 98 11.21 10.93 -0.07
C LEU A 98 10.64 9.67 -0.71
N PHE A 99 9.88 8.84 0.04
CA PHE A 99 9.24 7.64 -0.49
C PHE A 99 8.33 7.95 -1.69
N THR A 100 7.41 8.91 -1.52
CA THR A 100 6.44 9.28 -2.56
C THR A 100 7.11 9.93 -3.79
N PRO A 101 8.08 10.86 -3.63
CA PRO A 101 8.89 11.36 -4.74
C PRO A 101 9.61 10.26 -5.53
N LEU A 102 10.30 9.33 -4.88
CA LEU A 102 11.00 8.24 -5.58
C LEU A 102 10.04 7.31 -6.32
N PHE A 103 8.92 6.97 -5.69
CA PHE A 103 7.87 6.21 -6.34
C PHE A 103 7.36 6.91 -7.59
N SER A 104 7.22 8.24 -7.54
CA SER A 104 6.83 9.08 -8.67
C SER A 104 7.88 9.06 -9.79
N CYS A 105 9.18 9.16 -9.47
CA CYS A 105 10.26 9.03 -10.45
C CYS A 105 10.16 7.73 -11.25
N ALA A 106 9.91 6.60 -10.57
CA ALA A 106 9.70 5.32 -11.25
C ALA A 106 8.39 5.30 -12.06
N ARG A 107 7.32 5.95 -11.58
CA ARG A 107 6.00 5.91 -12.21
C ARG A 107 5.84 6.84 -13.41
N VAL A 108 6.67 7.87 -13.53
CA VAL A 108 6.67 8.81 -14.68
C VAL A 108 6.77 8.07 -16.01
N GLY A 109 7.55 6.99 -16.11
CA GLY A 109 7.62 6.18 -17.33
C GLY A 109 6.26 5.57 -17.71
N GLY A 110 5.55 5.00 -16.74
CA GLY A 110 4.21 4.44 -16.95
C GLY A 110 3.15 5.52 -17.22
N TRP A 111 3.22 6.65 -16.52
CA TRP A 111 2.32 7.79 -16.75
C TRP A 111 2.49 8.34 -18.16
N ALA A 112 3.73 8.56 -18.60
CA ALA A 112 4.02 9.03 -19.95
C ALA A 112 3.52 8.03 -21.01
N ALA A 113 3.74 6.73 -20.80
CA ALA A 113 3.24 5.70 -21.70
C ALA A 113 1.70 5.73 -21.82
N HIS A 114 0.97 5.77 -20.71
CA HIS A 114 -0.50 5.85 -20.73
C HIS A 114 -1.02 7.17 -21.32
N VAL A 115 -0.34 8.30 -21.08
CA VAL A 115 -0.70 9.58 -21.72
C VAL A 115 -0.55 9.50 -23.24
N LEU A 116 0.53 8.89 -23.74
CA LEU A 116 0.75 8.70 -25.17
C LEU A 116 -0.28 7.74 -25.78
N GLU A 117 -0.66 6.68 -25.06
CA GLU A 117 -1.73 5.76 -25.46
C GLU A 117 -3.09 6.47 -25.53
N GLN A 118 -3.46 7.22 -24.48
CA GLN A 118 -4.70 8.00 -24.45
C GLN A 118 -4.76 9.04 -25.57
N LYS A 119 -3.63 9.66 -25.91
CA LYS A 119 -3.53 10.60 -27.03
C LYS A 119 -3.84 9.95 -28.37
N ARG A 120 -3.52 8.65 -28.55
CA ARG A 120 -3.83 7.88 -29.77
C ARG A 120 -5.30 7.46 -29.81
N GLU A 121 -5.85 7.04 -28.68
CA GLU A 121 -7.28 6.70 -28.55
C GLU A 121 -8.17 7.94 -28.78
N ALA A 122 -7.68 9.14 -28.44
CA ALA A 122 -8.32 10.43 -28.70
C ALA A 122 -9.76 10.55 -28.17
N ARG A 123 -10.08 9.81 -27.11
CA ARG A 123 -11.41 9.77 -26.49
C ARG A 123 -11.48 10.61 -25.23
N LEU A 124 -12.50 11.45 -25.10
CA LEU A 124 -12.76 12.21 -23.88
C LEU A 124 -13.22 11.30 -22.74
N ILE A 125 -12.53 11.36 -21.60
CA ILE A 125 -12.97 10.72 -20.35
C ILE A 125 -13.86 11.72 -19.59
N ARG A 126 -15.18 11.57 -19.70
CA ARG A 126 -16.17 12.44 -19.02
C ARG A 126 -17.23 11.60 -18.30
N PRO A 127 -16.97 11.15 -17.05
CA PRO A 127 -17.97 10.45 -16.25
C PRO A 127 -19.11 11.42 -15.84
N THR A 128 -20.26 10.86 -15.48
CA THR A 128 -21.39 11.60 -14.90
C THR A 128 -21.52 11.29 -13.41
N ALA A 129 -22.19 12.17 -12.68
CA ALA A 129 -22.51 11.98 -11.27
C ALA A 129 -24.03 12.04 -11.06
N ARG A 130 -24.52 11.33 -10.04
CA ARG A 130 -25.91 11.42 -9.60
C ARG A 130 -26.01 12.51 -8.53
N TYR A 131 -26.78 13.55 -8.82
CA TYR A 131 -27.11 14.56 -7.82
C TYR A 131 -28.06 13.96 -6.76
N VAL A 132 -27.68 14.07 -5.49
CA VAL A 132 -28.46 13.60 -4.32
C VAL A 132 -28.72 14.74 -3.33
N GLY A 133 -28.51 15.98 -3.76
CA GLY A 133 -28.80 17.15 -2.96
C GLY A 133 -30.29 17.54 -3.01
N PRO A 134 -30.67 18.61 -2.30
CA PRO A 134 -32.02 19.14 -2.33
C PRO A 134 -32.44 19.54 -3.74
N GLY A 135 -33.73 19.40 -4.06
CA GLY A 135 -34.28 19.91 -5.32
C GLY A 135 -34.17 21.45 -5.43
N PRO A 136 -34.71 22.03 -6.51
CA PRO A 136 -34.77 23.49 -6.66
C PRO A 136 -35.40 24.15 -5.43
N ARG A 137 -34.76 25.21 -4.93
CA ARG A 137 -35.19 26.00 -3.77
C ARG A 137 -35.04 27.48 -4.07
N GLN A 138 -35.92 28.32 -3.48
CA GLN A 138 -35.81 29.76 -3.66
C GLN A 138 -34.55 30.27 -2.97
N VAL A 139 -34.03 31.41 -3.42
CA VAL A 139 -32.84 32.03 -2.80
C VAL A 139 -33.09 32.30 -1.31
N VAL A 140 -34.31 32.66 -0.93
CA VAL A 140 -34.71 32.92 0.46
C VAL A 140 -34.74 31.67 1.35
N ASP A 141 -34.79 30.48 0.75
CA ASP A 141 -34.81 29.19 1.45
C ASP A 141 -33.41 28.57 1.57
N VAL A 142 -32.37 29.29 1.10
CA VAL A 142 -30.97 28.93 1.29
C VAL A 142 -30.52 29.54 2.63
N ALA A 143 -30.49 28.71 3.68
CA ALA A 143 -29.91 29.06 4.98
C ALA A 143 -28.41 29.37 4.88
#